data_AF-A0A7X3HB44-F1
#
_entry.id   AF-A0A7X3HB44-F1
#
_cell.length_a   1.000
_cell.length_b   1.000
_cell.length_c   1.000
_cell.angle_alpha   90.00
_cell.angle_beta   90.00
_cell.angle_gamma   90.00
#
_symmetry.space_group_name_H-M   'P 1'
#
loop_
_entity.id
_entity.type
_entity.pdbx_description
1 polymer ?
#
loop_
_entity_poly.entity_id
_entity_poly.type
_entity_poly.pdbx_seq_one_letter_code
_entity_poly.pdbx_strand_id
1 'polypeptide(L)'
;MTVYRDVMPAIVRVLAADAIDNTAKQSWQKLIDREQQGGLQSLLSAQDRFDFDCILHAWLHRELTPAEWDVLVARFSTHDARRVGAIGRLAPRVTSPAPQLFVYKAVTAWAIPKMKGKEGKRSTEMLILPVEFYDLNTWDTEGRPESTRSRWRREICKQLEALQEQAVVHVTEILEREQLLVA
;
A
#
# COMPACT_ATOMS: atom_id res chain seq x y z
N MET A 1 22.54 0.93 14.05
CA MET A 1 21.90 2.23 14.36
C MET A 1 20.42 2.06 14.08
N THR A 2 19.57 1.99 15.10
CA THR A 2 18.15 1.61 14.92
C THR A 2 17.32 2.84 14.54
N VAL A 3 16.75 2.83 13.33
CA VAL A 3 15.93 3.92 12.81
C VAL A 3 14.46 3.55 13.02
N TYR A 4 13.92 2.49 12.43
CA TYR A 4 12.49 2.17 12.53
C TYR A 4 12.15 1.30 13.74
N ARG A 5 11.01 1.53 14.38
CA ARG A 5 10.51 0.64 15.46
C ARG A 5 9.81 -0.60 14.90
N ASP A 6 8.94 -0.39 13.92
CA ASP A 6 8.06 -1.40 13.35
C ASP A 6 8.11 -1.33 11.82
N VAL A 7 7.99 -2.48 11.15
CA VAL A 7 8.10 -2.61 9.69
C VAL A 7 6.95 -1.90 8.97
N MET A 8 5.70 -2.03 9.46
CA MET A 8 4.53 -1.46 8.78
C MET A 8 4.54 0.08 8.76
N PRO A 9 4.77 0.79 9.87
CA PRO A 9 5.01 2.23 9.84
C PRO A 9 6.18 2.65 8.95
N ALA A 10 7.27 1.86 8.90
CA ALA A 10 8.41 2.14 8.01
C ALA A 10 7.97 2.11 6.54
N ILE A 11 7.28 1.05 6.10
CA ILE A 11 6.75 0.92 4.73
C ILE A 11 5.85 2.13 4.38
N VAL A 12 4.90 2.48 5.25
CA VAL A 12 3.97 3.59 4.98
C VAL A 12 4.72 4.92 4.88
N ARG A 13 5.70 5.17 5.75
CA ARG A 13 6.52 6.39 5.73
C ARG A 13 7.35 6.50 4.46
N VAL A 14 8.04 5.42 4.10
CA VAL A 14 8.91 5.34 2.93
C VAL A 14 8.11 5.58 1.64
N LEU A 15 6.94 4.97 1.52
CA LEU A 15 6.06 5.18 0.36
C LEU A 15 5.43 6.58 0.31
N ALA A 16 5.28 7.23 1.46
CA ALA A 16 4.82 8.62 1.54
C ALA A 16 5.94 9.62 1.24
N ALA A 17 7.21 9.30 1.54
CA ALA A 17 8.35 10.20 1.34
C ALA A 17 8.55 10.59 -0.13
N ASP A 18 8.41 9.62 -1.04
CA ASP A 18 8.50 9.87 -2.48
C ASP A 18 7.24 10.58 -3.06
N ALA A 19 6.17 10.73 -2.26
CA ALA A 19 4.98 11.49 -2.65
C ALA A 19 5.06 12.97 -2.24
N ILE A 20 6.11 13.39 -1.52
CA ILE A 20 6.33 14.77 -1.13
C ILE A 20 6.84 15.54 -2.35
N ASP A 21 5.91 16.16 -3.09
CA ASP A 21 6.26 17.32 -3.88
C ASP A 21 6.55 18.50 -2.93
N ASN A 22 7.47 19.38 -3.28
CA ASN A 22 7.88 20.52 -2.43
C ASN A 22 6.78 21.61 -2.33
N THR A 23 5.52 21.24 -2.61
CA THR A 23 4.37 22.12 -2.72
C THR A 23 3.32 21.72 -1.68
N ALA A 24 3.44 22.36 -0.52
CA ALA A 24 2.53 22.33 0.63
C ALA A 24 2.87 21.29 1.72
N LYS A 25 2.93 21.78 2.98
CA LYS A 25 3.11 20.99 4.19
C LYS A 25 1.90 20.05 4.36
N GLN A 26 2.10 18.79 4.00
CA GLN A 26 1.08 17.75 3.94
C GLN A 26 0.58 17.36 5.34
N SER A 27 -0.73 17.39 5.54
CA SER A 27 -1.40 17.13 6.83
C SER A 27 -1.24 15.70 7.36
N TRP A 28 -0.83 14.73 6.53
CA TRP A 28 -0.46 13.38 6.96
C TRP A 28 0.89 13.31 7.69
N GLN A 29 1.82 14.24 7.47
CA GLN A 29 3.09 14.28 8.21
C GLN A 29 2.82 14.35 9.71
N LYS A 30 1.82 15.14 10.13
CA LYS A 30 1.36 15.24 11.53
C LYS A 30 0.73 13.96 12.09
N LEU A 31 0.27 13.04 11.23
CA LEU A 31 -0.28 11.74 11.64
C LEU A 31 0.83 10.70 11.83
N ILE A 32 1.91 10.82 11.05
CA ILE A 32 3.13 10.01 11.17
C ILE A 32 3.95 10.48 12.38
N ASP A 33 4.03 11.79 12.60
CA ASP A 33 4.70 12.46 13.72
C ASP A 33 3.97 12.33 15.07
N ARG A 34 3.05 11.36 15.25
CA ARG A 34 2.52 11.08 16.59
C ARG A 34 3.70 10.69 17.49
N GLU A 35 4.11 11.64 18.35
CA GLU A 35 5.30 11.60 19.21
C GLU A 35 5.59 10.19 19.73
N GLN A 36 6.57 9.56 19.09
CA GLN A 36 7.16 8.31 19.54
C GLN A 36 8.25 8.68 20.54
N GLN A 37 7.97 8.48 21.82
CA GLN A 37 8.91 8.71 22.92
C GLN A 37 10.01 7.64 22.89
N GLY A 38 11.26 8.03 22.60
CA GLY A 38 12.47 7.24 22.82
C GLY A 38 13.21 6.74 21.55
N GLY A 39 14.54 6.61 21.66
CA GLY A 39 15.45 6.08 20.62
C GLY A 39 16.24 7.15 19.84
N LEU A 40 17.17 6.73 18.98
CA LEU A 40 17.95 7.66 18.12
C LEU A 40 17.03 8.51 17.22
N GLN A 41 15.84 8.01 16.84
CA GLN A 41 14.87 8.79 16.08
C GLN A 41 14.47 10.09 16.77
N SER A 42 14.29 10.11 18.09
CA SER A 42 13.95 11.35 18.80
C SER A 42 15.09 12.38 18.78
N LEU A 43 16.31 11.97 18.41
CA LEU A 43 17.49 12.82 18.25
C LEU A 43 17.69 13.31 16.81
N LEU A 44 17.09 12.64 15.81
CA LEU A 44 17.16 13.05 14.40
C LEU A 44 16.22 14.23 14.13
N SER A 45 16.67 15.19 13.31
CA SER A 45 15.81 16.26 12.82
C SER A 45 14.73 15.71 11.87
N ALA A 46 13.67 16.48 11.65
CA ALA A 46 12.64 16.10 10.67
C ALA A 46 13.21 15.92 9.25
N GLN A 47 14.25 16.70 8.90
CA GLN A 47 14.92 16.58 7.62
C GLN A 47 15.71 15.28 7.51
N ASP A 48 16.53 14.94 8.52
CA ASP A 48 17.33 13.71 8.50
C ASP A 48 16.43 12.48 8.38
N ARG A 49 15.31 12.47 9.11
CA ARG A 49 14.32 11.39 9.04
C ARG A 49 13.74 11.24 7.63
N PHE A 50 13.45 12.36 6.97
CA PHE A 50 12.95 12.36 5.59
C PHE A 50 14.00 11.87 4.60
N ASP A 51 15.25 12.30 4.76
CA ASP A 51 16.37 11.83 3.92
C ASP A 51 16.57 10.31 4.08
N PHE A 52 16.49 9.79 5.30
CA PHE A 52 16.48 8.34 5.56
C PHE A 52 15.31 7.63 4.88
N ASP A 53 14.10 8.18 4.97
CA ASP A 53 12.92 7.60 4.32
C ASP A 53 13.09 7.56 2.78
N CYS A 54 13.71 8.57 2.18
CA CYS A 54 14.00 8.62 0.73
C CYS A 54 15.09 7.62 0.31
N ILE A 55 16.15 7.49 1.12
CA ILE A 55 17.21 6.50 0.88
C ILE A 55 16.63 5.09 0.98
N LEU A 56 15.84 4.81 2.02
CA LEU A 56 15.18 3.53 2.19
C LEU A 56 14.19 3.27 1.05
N HIS A 57 13.48 4.28 0.54
CA HIS A 57 12.61 4.15 -0.64
C HIS A 57 13.37 3.65 -1.86
N ALA A 58 14.44 4.36 -2.24
CA ALA A 58 15.26 4.01 -3.39
C ALA A 58 15.86 2.60 -3.23
N TRP A 59 16.21 2.24 -2.00
CA TRP A 59 16.81 0.96 -1.71
C TRP A 59 15.79 -0.19 -1.75
N LEU A 60 14.62 -0.06 -1.11
CA LEU A 60 13.55 -1.06 -1.20
C LEU A 60 13.07 -1.25 -2.64
N HIS A 61 12.94 -0.17 -3.42
CA HIS A 61 12.58 -0.27 -4.83
C HIS A 61 13.61 -1.06 -5.65
N ARG A 62 14.88 -1.07 -5.23
CA ARG A 62 15.96 -1.81 -5.91
C ARG A 62 16.02 -3.28 -5.49
N GLU A 63 15.82 -3.57 -4.22
CA GLU A 63 15.98 -4.93 -3.66
C GLU A 63 14.71 -5.78 -3.83
N LEU A 64 13.52 -5.18 -3.75
CA LEU A 64 12.25 -5.89 -3.91
C LEU A 64 12.02 -6.24 -5.38
N THR A 65 11.38 -7.39 -5.61
CA THR A 65 10.92 -7.74 -6.95
C THR A 65 9.83 -6.77 -7.42
N PRO A 66 9.62 -6.60 -8.75
CA PRO A 66 8.57 -5.72 -9.24
C PRO A 66 7.16 -6.07 -8.73
N ALA A 67 6.88 -7.35 -8.45
CA ALA A 67 5.60 -7.79 -7.90
C ALA A 67 5.43 -7.39 -6.42
N GLU A 68 6.47 -7.56 -5.62
CA GLU A 68 6.50 -7.14 -4.21
C GLU A 68 6.40 -5.62 -4.08
N TRP A 69 7.12 -4.88 -4.92
CA TRP A 69 7.03 -3.42 -4.93
C TRP A 69 5.62 -2.96 -5.30
N ASP A 70 5.05 -3.50 -6.39
CA ASP A 70 3.72 -3.11 -6.85
C ASP A 70 2.64 -3.42 -5.80
N VAL A 71 2.72 -4.56 -5.07
CA VAL A 71 1.73 -4.91 -4.03
C VAL A 71 1.76 -3.93 -2.85
N LEU A 72 2.95 -3.50 -2.43
CA LEU A 72 3.10 -2.53 -1.34
C LEU A 72 2.60 -1.14 -1.78
N VAL A 73 2.97 -0.69 -2.97
CA VAL A 73 2.50 0.59 -3.53
C VAL A 73 0.98 0.58 -3.70
N ALA A 74 0.39 -0.48 -4.26
CA ALA A 74 -1.06 -0.57 -4.45
C ALA A 74 -1.82 -0.49 -3.11
N ARG A 75 -1.28 -1.11 -2.06
CA ARG A 75 -1.95 -1.22 -0.77
C ARG A 75 -1.79 0.01 0.13
N PHE A 76 -0.59 0.60 0.13
CA PHE A 76 -0.16 1.56 1.16
C PHE A 76 0.22 2.95 0.64
N SER A 77 0.42 3.13 -0.67
CA SER A 77 0.78 4.44 -1.23
C SER A 77 -0.31 5.48 -1.00
N THR A 78 0.13 6.71 -0.69
CA THR A 78 -0.72 7.90 -0.61
C THR A 78 -0.85 8.62 -1.96
N HIS A 79 -0.01 8.29 -2.95
CA HIS A 79 -0.05 8.92 -4.26
C HIS A 79 -0.99 8.17 -5.22
N ASP A 80 -2.12 8.80 -5.56
CA ASP A 80 -3.20 8.19 -6.36
C ASP A 80 -2.72 7.62 -7.70
N ALA A 81 -1.97 8.39 -8.51
CA ALA A 81 -1.50 7.91 -9.81
C ALA A 81 -0.57 6.70 -9.72
N ARG A 82 0.39 6.70 -8.78
CA ARG A 82 1.30 5.56 -8.56
C ARG A 82 0.55 4.34 -8.07
N ARG A 83 -0.42 4.53 -7.17
CA ARG A 83 -1.28 3.47 -6.66
C ARG A 83 -2.11 2.84 -7.77
N VAL A 84 -2.76 3.63 -8.62
CA VAL A 84 -3.51 3.15 -9.79
C VAL A 84 -2.58 2.43 -10.79
N GLY A 85 -1.39 2.98 -11.04
CA GLY A 85 -0.39 2.33 -11.89
C GLY A 85 0.06 0.97 -11.36
N ALA A 86 0.30 0.86 -10.06
CA ALA A 86 0.66 -0.40 -9.40
C ALA A 86 -0.48 -1.43 -9.47
N ILE A 87 -1.73 -1.02 -9.21
CA ILE A 87 -2.93 -1.86 -9.40
C ILE A 87 -2.99 -2.38 -10.86
N GLY A 88 -2.74 -1.51 -11.83
CA GLY A 88 -2.73 -1.85 -13.25
C GLY A 88 -1.68 -2.90 -13.62
N ARG A 89 -0.53 -2.90 -12.96
CA ARG A 89 0.54 -3.91 -13.14
C ARG A 89 0.29 -5.19 -12.34
N LEU A 90 -0.41 -5.12 -11.21
CA LEU A 90 -0.76 -6.30 -10.40
C LEU A 90 -1.86 -7.14 -11.03
N ALA A 91 -2.91 -6.52 -11.57
CA ALA A 91 -4.08 -7.25 -12.07
C ALA A 91 -3.72 -8.34 -13.09
N PRO A 92 -2.83 -8.13 -14.08
CA PRO A 92 -2.39 -9.18 -15.01
C PRO A 92 -1.60 -10.33 -14.38
N ARG A 93 -1.03 -10.14 -13.18
CA ARG A 93 -0.25 -11.18 -12.46
C ARG A 93 -1.14 -12.13 -11.66
N VAL A 94 -2.40 -11.77 -11.42
CA VAL A 94 -3.35 -12.59 -10.66
C VAL A 94 -3.89 -13.71 -11.55
N THR A 95 -3.75 -14.95 -11.08
CA THR A 95 -4.27 -16.12 -11.80
C THR A 95 -5.70 -16.40 -11.36
N SER A 96 -6.67 -16.24 -12.27
CA SER A 96 -8.08 -16.48 -11.98
C SER A 96 -8.84 -16.91 -13.23
N PRO A 97 -9.84 -17.81 -13.12
CA PRO A 97 -10.76 -18.11 -14.22
C PRO A 97 -11.81 -17.00 -14.45
N ALA A 98 -11.80 -15.94 -13.63
CA ALA A 98 -12.71 -14.81 -13.78
C ALA A 98 -12.37 -13.96 -15.03
N PRO A 99 -13.37 -13.29 -15.63
CA PRO A 99 -13.11 -12.30 -16.69
C PRO A 99 -12.15 -11.20 -16.23
N GLN A 100 -11.38 -10.65 -17.16
CA GLN A 100 -10.37 -9.62 -16.85
C GLN A 100 -10.95 -8.42 -16.09
N LEU A 101 -12.14 -7.93 -16.49
CA LEU A 101 -12.81 -6.83 -15.78
C LEU A 101 -13.07 -7.17 -14.30
N PHE A 102 -13.46 -8.41 -14.01
CA PHE A 102 -13.68 -8.88 -12.64
C PHE A 102 -12.38 -8.89 -11.85
N VAL A 103 -11.28 -9.37 -12.47
CA VAL A 103 -9.94 -9.37 -11.84
C VAL A 103 -9.51 -7.95 -11.52
N TYR A 104 -9.58 -7.03 -12.49
CA TYR A 104 -9.23 -5.62 -12.29
C TYR A 104 -10.03 -4.98 -11.14
N LYS A 105 -11.36 -5.16 -11.13
CA LYS A 105 -12.21 -4.63 -10.06
C LYS A 105 -11.91 -5.26 -8.70
N ALA A 106 -11.64 -6.56 -8.65
CA ALA A 106 -11.26 -7.26 -7.43
C ALA A 106 -9.92 -6.77 -6.86
N VAL A 107 -8.88 -6.66 -7.69
CA VAL A 107 -7.57 -6.12 -7.28
C VAL A 107 -7.72 -4.68 -6.79
N THR A 108 -8.50 -3.86 -7.51
CA THR A 108 -8.73 -2.46 -7.15
C THR A 108 -9.47 -2.34 -5.81
N ALA A 109 -10.53 -3.13 -5.59
CA ALA A 109 -11.30 -3.12 -4.34
C ALA A 109 -10.54 -3.70 -3.14
N TRP A 110 -9.59 -4.61 -3.38
CA TRP A 110 -8.66 -5.08 -2.36
C TRP A 110 -7.65 -3.99 -2.00
N ALA A 111 -7.06 -3.35 -3.01
CA ALA A 111 -6.07 -2.30 -2.84
C ALA A 111 -6.66 -1.08 -2.13
N ILE A 112 -7.89 -0.68 -2.48
CA ILE A 112 -8.64 0.45 -1.91
C ILE A 112 -9.91 -0.10 -1.22
N PRO A 113 -9.84 -0.42 0.08
CA PRO A 113 -10.99 -0.94 0.81
C PRO A 113 -12.06 0.13 1.06
N LYS A 114 -13.33 -0.31 1.14
CA LYS A 114 -14.45 0.55 1.52
C LYS A 114 -14.26 1.07 2.95
N MET A 115 -14.19 2.38 3.10
CA MET A 115 -14.11 3.03 4.41
C MET A 115 -15.50 3.04 5.07
N LYS A 116 -15.61 2.53 6.30
CA LYS A 116 -16.86 2.57 7.08
C LYS A 116 -17.09 3.98 7.60
N GLY A 117 -18.29 4.54 7.37
CA GLY A 117 -18.77 5.77 8.03
C GLY A 117 -18.31 7.10 7.42
N LYS A 118 -17.83 7.13 6.17
CA LYS A 118 -17.50 8.39 5.46
C LYS A 118 -17.99 8.33 4.01
N GLU A 119 -19.08 9.03 3.72
CA GLU A 119 -19.41 9.42 2.35
C GLU A 119 -18.76 10.79 2.08
N GLY A 120 -17.90 10.88 1.06
CA GLY A 120 -17.30 12.14 0.64
C GLY A 120 -15.89 12.46 1.16
N LYS A 121 -15.35 13.53 0.55
CA LYS A 121 -13.94 13.96 0.56
C LYS A 121 -13.40 14.09 1.99
N ARG A 122 -12.32 13.37 2.28
CA ARG A 122 -11.39 13.81 3.33
C ARG A 122 -10.74 15.10 2.85
N SER A 123 -10.37 15.98 3.77
CA SER A 123 -9.46 17.11 3.53
C SER A 123 -8.02 16.65 3.22
N THR A 124 -7.86 15.44 2.68
CA THR A 124 -6.57 14.78 2.54
C THR A 124 -6.62 13.80 1.38
N GLU A 125 -5.80 14.10 0.39
CA GLU A 125 -5.36 13.35 -0.80
C GLU A 125 -5.28 11.83 -0.57
N MET A 126 -6.41 11.14 -0.61
CA MET A 126 -6.43 9.67 -0.56
C MET A 126 -7.54 9.20 -1.46
N LEU A 127 -7.21 8.38 -2.47
CA LEU A 127 -8.17 7.79 -3.38
C LEU A 127 -9.29 7.05 -2.62
N ILE A 128 -10.54 7.49 -2.85
CA ILE A 128 -11.75 6.82 -2.36
C ILE A 128 -12.60 6.45 -3.57
N LEU A 129 -12.97 5.18 -3.67
CA LEU A 129 -13.86 4.69 -4.72
C LEU A 129 -15.32 4.92 -4.34
N PRO A 130 -16.20 5.20 -5.32
CA PRO A 130 -17.65 5.26 -5.11
C PRO A 130 -18.20 3.98 -4.50
N VAL A 131 -19.31 4.07 -3.76
CA VAL A 131 -19.90 2.91 -3.09
C VAL A 131 -20.35 1.84 -4.09
N GLU A 132 -20.87 2.26 -5.26
CA GLU A 132 -21.25 1.34 -6.34
C GLU A 132 -20.08 0.52 -6.88
N PHE A 133 -18.83 0.97 -6.72
CA PHE A 133 -17.67 0.21 -7.15
C PHE A 133 -17.57 -1.13 -6.42
N TYR A 134 -18.04 -1.22 -5.18
CA TYR A 134 -17.97 -2.44 -4.38
C TYR A 134 -19.14 -3.41 -4.63
N ASP A 135 -20.10 -3.04 -5.48
CA ASP A 135 -21.18 -3.94 -5.87
C ASP A 135 -20.68 -4.98 -6.88
N LEU A 136 -20.55 -6.21 -6.42
CA LEU A 136 -20.14 -7.38 -7.20
C LEU A 136 -21.03 -7.66 -8.42
N ASN A 137 -22.27 -7.18 -8.44
CA ASN A 137 -23.17 -7.31 -9.59
C ASN A 137 -22.70 -6.49 -10.80
N THR A 138 -21.91 -5.45 -10.58
CA THR A 138 -21.37 -4.60 -11.65
C THR A 138 -20.03 -5.11 -12.20
N TRP A 139 -19.49 -6.21 -11.65
CA TRP A 139 -18.15 -6.71 -11.98
C TRP A 139 -18.16 -7.78 -13.06
N ASP A 140 -19.32 -8.39 -13.30
CA ASP A 140 -19.51 -9.46 -14.26
C ASP A 140 -20.74 -9.17 -15.11
N THR A 141 -20.53 -8.98 -16.41
CA THR A 141 -21.60 -8.67 -17.37
C THR A 141 -22.39 -9.91 -17.77
N GLU A 142 -21.88 -11.11 -17.51
CA GLU A 142 -22.52 -12.37 -17.89
C GLU A 142 -23.50 -12.91 -16.84
N GLY A 143 -23.67 -12.20 -15.72
CA GLY A 143 -24.67 -12.54 -14.70
C GLY A 143 -24.44 -13.89 -14.02
N ARG A 144 -23.17 -14.30 -13.83
CA ARG A 144 -22.86 -15.59 -13.20
C ARG A 144 -23.37 -15.65 -11.75
N PRO A 145 -23.62 -16.87 -11.21
CA PRO A 145 -24.08 -17.04 -9.84
C PRO A 145 -23.22 -16.31 -8.82
N GLU A 146 -23.85 -15.77 -7.77
CA GLU A 146 -23.16 -15.02 -6.71
C GLU A 146 -22.08 -15.87 -6.01
N SER A 147 -22.31 -17.17 -5.86
CA SER A 147 -21.34 -18.11 -5.27
C SER A 147 -20.03 -18.16 -6.06
N THR A 148 -20.10 -18.15 -7.39
CA THR A 148 -18.94 -18.13 -8.29
C THR A 148 -18.17 -16.82 -8.15
N ARG A 149 -18.86 -15.69 -8.20
CA ARG A 149 -18.24 -14.35 -8.06
C ARG A 149 -17.59 -14.18 -6.69
N SER A 150 -18.25 -14.63 -5.62
CA SER A 150 -17.72 -14.63 -4.26
C SER A 150 -16.46 -15.49 -4.13
N ARG A 151 -16.46 -16.69 -4.72
CA ARG A 151 -15.28 -17.56 -4.75
C ARG A 151 -14.11 -16.91 -5.48
N TRP A 152 -14.34 -16.33 -6.66
CA TRP A 152 -13.31 -15.65 -7.43
C TRP A 152 -12.69 -14.50 -6.65
N ARG A 153 -13.53 -13.63 -6.06
CA ARG A 153 -13.03 -12.52 -5.24
C ARG A 153 -12.18 -13.03 -4.08
N ARG A 154 -12.63 -14.07 -3.37
CA ARG A 154 -11.89 -14.65 -2.25
C ARG A 154 -10.52 -15.16 -2.67
N GLU A 155 -10.45 -15.90 -3.78
CA GLU A 155 -9.19 -16.47 -4.25
C GLU A 155 -8.22 -15.39 -4.75
N ILE A 156 -8.73 -14.36 -5.44
CA ILE A 156 -7.94 -13.20 -5.86
C ILE A 156 -7.38 -12.47 -4.63
N CYS A 157 -8.21 -12.16 -3.64
CA CYS A 157 -7.74 -11.50 -2.41
C CYS A 157 -6.69 -12.34 -1.70
N LYS A 158 -6.87 -13.66 -1.62
CA LYS A 158 -5.92 -14.58 -0.99
C LYS A 158 -4.55 -14.54 -1.68
N GLN A 159 -4.51 -14.51 -3.02
CA GLN A 159 -3.25 -14.38 -3.77
C GLN A 159 -2.55 -13.04 -3.48
N LEU A 160 -3.31 -11.95 -3.43
CA LEU A 160 -2.77 -10.61 -3.14
C LEU A 160 -2.27 -10.50 -1.69
N GLU A 161 -2.99 -11.08 -0.73
CA GLU A 161 -2.59 -11.14 0.67
C GLU A 161 -1.30 -11.95 0.86
N ALA A 162 -1.18 -13.09 0.18
CA ALA A 162 0.05 -13.89 0.21
C ALA A 162 1.25 -13.13 -0.39
N LEU A 163 1.06 -12.44 -1.51
CA LEU A 163 2.12 -11.60 -2.11
C LEU A 163 2.49 -10.41 -1.20
N GLN A 164 1.49 -9.79 -0.55
CA GLN A 164 1.73 -8.73 0.42
C GLN A 164 2.53 -9.24 1.63
N GLU A 165 2.19 -10.42 2.15
CA GLU A 165 2.90 -11.04 3.27
C GLU A 165 4.36 -11.34 2.89
N GLN A 166 4.60 -11.93 1.71
CA GLN A 166 5.95 -12.14 1.18
C GLN A 166 6.76 -10.84 1.09
N ALA A 167 6.16 -9.78 0.53
CA ALA A 167 6.81 -8.49 0.42
C ALA A 167 7.16 -7.90 1.81
N VAL A 168 6.26 -8.03 2.79
CA VAL A 168 6.52 -7.56 4.16
C VAL A 168 7.63 -8.37 4.84
N VAL A 169 7.68 -9.69 4.63
CA VAL A 169 8.78 -10.53 5.12
C VAL A 169 10.11 -10.09 4.51
N HIS A 170 10.17 -9.92 3.18
CA HIS A 170 11.39 -9.48 2.50
C HIS A 170 11.85 -8.09 2.98
N VAL A 171 10.92 -7.13 3.19
CA VAL A 171 11.26 -5.83 3.80
C VAL A 171 11.80 -6.02 5.22
N THR A 172 11.20 -6.89 6.03
CA THR A 172 11.66 -7.18 7.39
C THR A 172 13.11 -7.67 7.37
N GLU A 173 13.42 -8.66 6.54
CA GLU A 173 14.78 -9.21 6.39
C GLU A 173 15.80 -8.14 5.98
N ILE A 174 15.43 -7.25 5.06
CA ILE A 174 16.25 -6.12 4.63
C ILE A 174 16.52 -5.18 5.81
N LEU A 175 15.49 -4.81 6.58
CA LEU A 175 15.64 -3.88 7.71
C LEU A 175 16.42 -4.49 8.87
N GLU A 176 16.27 -5.79 9.14
CA GLU A 176 17.03 -6.52 10.14
C GLU A 176 18.51 -6.64 9.75
N ARG A 177 18.80 -6.98 8.50
CA ARG A 177 20.17 -7.11 7.96
C ARG A 177 20.98 -5.83 8.15
N GLU A 178 20.37 -4.67 7.93
CA GLU A 178 21.05 -3.37 8.10
C GLU A 178 20.90 -2.78 9.51
N GLN A 179 20.30 -3.54 10.44
CA GLN A 179 20.10 -3.11 11.83
C GLN A 179 19.29 -1.81 11.93
N LEU A 180 18.33 -1.63 11.02
CA LEU A 180 17.44 -0.49 10.98
C LEU A 180 16.24 -0.66 11.91
N LEU A 181 15.92 -1.87 12.37
CA LEU A 181 14.87 -2.11 13.38
C LEU A 181 15.39 -1.96 14.81
N VAL A 182 14.56 -1.43 15.70
CA VAL A 182 14.79 -1.46 17.15
C VAL A 182 14.70 -2.90 17.63
N ALA A 183 15.74 -3.38 18.33
CA ALA A 183 15.78 -4.69 18.96
C ALA A 183 14.89 -4.77 20.21
#